data_AF-A0A848M4L6-F1
#
_entry.id   AF-A0A848M4L6-F1
#
_cell.length_a   1.000
_cell.length_b   1.000
_cell.length_c   1.000
_cell.angle_alpha   90.00
_cell.angle_beta   90.00
_cell.angle_gamma   90.00
#
_symmetry.space_group_name_H-M   'P 1'
#
loop_
_entity.id
_entity.type
_entity.pdbx_description
1 polymer ?
#
loop_
_entity_poly.entity_id
_entity_poly.type
_entity_poly.pdbx_seq_one_letter_code
_entity_poly.pdbx_strand_id
1 'polypeptide(L)'
;MKYIKVLLILFVSFLFSLLVACGADDIKHEKSEHWDVSLQRSTGSFSIFYNGDETQIKDLVYEITGTNIDQQGKASAEQEIPFNLSGTVTDSDKTKDPIEFKISWNNKIETVTFE
;
A
#
# COMPACT_ATOMS: atom_id res chain seq x y z
N MET A 1 19.01 -48.75 -0.43
CA MET A 1 18.16 -48.03 0.55
C MET A 1 18.83 -46.83 1.23
N LYS A 2 20.12 -46.86 1.59
CA LYS A 2 20.81 -45.70 2.23
C LYS A 2 20.83 -44.43 1.35
N TYR A 3 21.13 -44.56 0.05
CA TYR A 3 21.24 -43.42 -0.87
C TYR A 3 19.90 -42.72 -1.18
N ILE A 4 18.80 -43.48 -1.24
CA ILE A 4 17.45 -42.93 -1.46
C ILE A 4 17.04 -42.02 -0.28
N LYS A 5 17.36 -42.42 0.96
CA LYS A 5 17.05 -41.60 2.15
C LYS A 5 17.86 -40.30 2.17
N VAL A 6 19.13 -40.34 1.76
CA VAL A 6 20.00 -39.15 1.68
C VAL A 6 19.51 -38.18 0.60
N LEU A 7 19.09 -38.70 -0.55
CA LEU A 7 18.53 -37.88 -1.64
C LEU A 7 17.23 -37.18 -1.23
N LEU A 8 16.39 -37.87 -0.45
CA LEU A 8 15.13 -37.34 0.06
C LEU A 8 15.36 -36.21 1.08
N ILE A 9 16.34 -36.35 1.96
CA ILE A 9 16.70 -35.31 2.93
C ILE A 9 17.25 -34.06 2.24
N LEU A 10 18.09 -34.22 1.21
CA LEU A 10 18.60 -33.11 0.41
C LEU A 10 17.47 -32.40 -0.35
N PHE A 11 16.53 -33.15 -0.93
CA PHE A 11 15.38 -32.59 -1.64
C PHE A 11 14.45 -31.82 -0.71
N VAL A 12 14.17 -32.35 0.49
CA VAL A 12 13.36 -31.66 1.51
C VAL A 12 14.07 -30.40 2.02
N SER A 13 15.39 -30.45 2.23
CA SER A 13 16.17 -29.26 2.62
C SER A 13 16.17 -28.19 1.53
N PHE A 14 16.23 -28.59 0.26
CA PHE A 14 16.16 -27.68 -0.89
C PHE A 14 14.77 -27.03 -1.02
N LEU A 15 13.70 -27.81 -0.85
CA LEU A 15 12.32 -27.29 -0.79
C LEU A 15 12.12 -26.32 0.38
N PHE A 16 12.73 -26.59 1.53
CA PHE A 16 12.65 -25.70 2.69
C PHE A 16 13.37 -24.36 2.44
N SER A 17 14.49 -24.35 1.71
CA SER A 17 15.16 -23.11 1.32
C SER A 17 14.35 -22.24 0.34
N LEU A 18 13.45 -22.83 -0.46
CA LEU A 18 12.55 -22.07 -1.33
C LEU A 18 11.42 -21.37 -0.55
N LEU A 19 11.07 -21.84 0.64
CA LEU A 19 10.00 -21.24 1.46
C LEU A 19 10.46 -19.96 2.20
N VAL A 20 11.76 -19.79 2.42
CA VAL A 20 12.31 -18.63 3.16
C VAL A 20 12.50 -17.39 2.26
N ALA A 21 12.38 -17.53 0.93
CA ALA A 21 12.56 -16.44 -0.02
C ALA A 21 11.31 -15.56 -0.24
N CYS A 22 10.18 -15.89 0.37
CA CYS A 22 9.02 -15.01 0.41
C CYS A 22 9.15 -14.12 1.65
N GLY A 23 10.06 -13.14 1.61
CA GLY A 23 10.06 -12.05 2.58
C GLY A 23 8.74 -11.31 2.43
N ALA A 24 7.83 -11.48 3.38
CA ALA A 24 6.56 -10.78 3.39
C ALA A 24 6.87 -9.28 3.47
N ASP A 25 6.76 -8.59 2.33
CA ASP A 25 6.60 -7.15 2.35
C ASP A 25 5.14 -6.91 2.75
N ASP A 26 4.96 -6.63 4.03
CA ASP A 26 3.65 -6.47 4.64
C ASP A 26 2.96 -5.22 4.08
N ILE A 27 1.68 -5.36 3.76
CA ILE A 27 0.81 -4.22 3.46
C ILE A 27 0.57 -3.49 4.77
N LYS A 28 1.10 -2.27 4.90
CA LYS A 28 0.85 -1.42 6.05
C LYS A 28 -0.46 -0.67 5.86
N HIS A 29 -1.18 -0.45 6.97
CA HIS A 29 -2.37 0.40 7.00
C HIS A 29 -2.14 1.53 7.98
N GLU A 30 -2.40 2.76 7.53
CA GLU A 30 -2.35 3.96 8.35
C GLU A 30 -3.66 4.73 8.20
N LYS A 31 -4.06 5.44 9.26
CA LYS A 31 -5.39 6.06 9.35
C LYS A 31 -5.30 7.52 9.74
N SER A 32 -6.24 8.27 9.19
CA SER A 32 -6.63 9.60 9.67
C SER A 32 -8.06 9.54 10.20
N GLU A 33 -8.72 10.69 10.38
CA GLU A 33 -10.09 10.73 10.92
C GLU A 33 -11.09 10.13 9.92
N HIS A 34 -10.92 10.39 8.62
CA HIS A 34 -11.86 9.98 7.56
C HIS A 34 -11.28 9.06 6.49
N TRP A 35 -9.98 8.73 6.58
CA TRP A 35 -9.33 7.85 5.60
C TRP A 35 -8.53 6.71 6.23
N ASP A 36 -8.70 5.51 5.67
CA ASP A 36 -7.83 4.34 5.85
C ASP A 36 -7.01 4.16 4.57
N VAL A 37 -5.70 4.31 4.67
CA VAL A 37 -4.78 4.16 3.54
C VAL A 37 -3.96 2.91 3.77
N SER A 38 -3.81 2.09 2.72
CA SER A 38 -2.86 0.98 2.72
C SER A 38 -1.73 1.23 1.74
N LEU A 39 -0.52 0.77 2.08
CA LEU A 39 0.66 0.86 1.22
C LEU A 39 1.49 -0.41 1.36
N GLN A 40 1.82 -1.01 0.22
CA GLN A 40 2.86 -2.03 0.08
C GLN A 40 4.08 -1.39 -0.58
N ARG A 41 5.13 -1.08 0.19
CA ARG A 41 6.28 -0.31 -0.33
C ARG A 41 7.04 -1.03 -1.44
N SER A 42 7.19 -2.35 -1.40
CA SER A 42 7.94 -3.12 -2.41
C SER A 42 7.30 -3.11 -3.80
N THR A 43 5.98 -2.98 -3.87
CA THR A 43 5.23 -2.94 -5.15
C THR A 43 4.71 -1.54 -5.47
N GLY A 44 4.73 -0.64 -4.49
CA GLY A 44 4.08 0.66 -4.53
C GLY A 44 2.57 0.62 -4.54
N SER A 45 1.96 -0.57 -4.45
CA SER A 45 0.50 -0.70 -4.45
C SER A 45 -0.08 0.01 -3.23
N PHE A 46 -1.06 0.87 -3.46
CA PHE A 46 -1.77 1.55 -2.38
C PHE A 46 -3.29 1.47 -2.58
N SER A 47 -4.03 1.61 -1.49
CA SER A 47 -5.47 1.86 -1.51
C SER A 47 -5.84 2.99 -0.58
N ILE A 48 -6.84 3.80 -0.94
CA ILE A 48 -7.41 4.86 -0.11
C ILE A 48 -8.90 4.54 0.05
N PHE A 49 -9.32 4.29 1.29
CA PHE A 49 -10.69 3.96 1.65
C PHE A 49 -11.28 5.05 2.55
N TYR A 50 -12.48 5.52 2.22
CA TYR A 50 -13.19 6.49 3.05
C TYR A 50 -13.95 5.80 4.18
N ASN A 51 -13.69 6.18 5.43
CA ASN A 51 -14.36 5.65 6.62
C ASN A 51 -15.12 6.72 7.44
N GLY A 52 -15.39 7.88 6.84
CA GLY A 52 -16.20 8.94 7.45
C GLY A 52 -17.71 8.79 7.27
N ASP A 53 -18.46 9.75 7.80
CA ASP A 53 -19.93 9.73 7.84
C ASP A 53 -20.61 10.52 6.70
N GLU A 54 -19.85 11.13 5.78
CA GLU A 54 -20.44 11.89 4.67
C GLU A 54 -21.10 10.96 3.66
N THR A 55 -22.19 11.41 3.04
CA THR A 55 -22.91 10.62 2.03
C THR A 55 -22.30 10.73 0.63
N GLN A 56 -21.47 11.74 0.39
CA GLN A 56 -20.84 12.03 -0.89
C GLN A 56 -19.46 12.66 -0.69
N ILE A 57 -18.52 12.32 -1.58
CA ILE A 57 -17.19 12.91 -1.65
C ILE A 57 -17.08 13.74 -2.92
N LYS A 58 -16.82 15.04 -2.78
CA LYS A 58 -16.66 16.00 -3.88
C LYS A 58 -15.23 16.48 -3.96
N ASP A 59 -14.81 16.81 -5.19
CA ASP A 59 -13.51 17.42 -5.48
C ASP A 59 -12.32 16.65 -4.88
N LEU A 60 -12.41 15.30 -4.88
CA LEU A 60 -11.36 14.46 -4.31
C LEU A 60 -10.05 14.59 -5.09
N VAL A 61 -9.00 15.02 -4.39
CA VAL A 61 -7.62 15.09 -4.88
C VAL A 61 -6.72 14.44 -3.83
N TYR A 62 -5.77 13.63 -4.28
CA TYR A 62 -4.72 13.08 -3.41
C TYR A 62 -3.34 13.40 -3.99
N GLU A 63 -2.44 13.80 -3.10
CA GLU A 63 -1.03 14.09 -3.35
C GLU A 63 -0.20 13.07 -2.57
N ILE A 64 0.79 12.46 -3.21
CA ILE A 64 1.69 11.48 -2.62
C ILE A 64 3.10 12.04 -2.73
N THR A 65 3.71 12.30 -1.59
CA THR A 65 5.02 12.95 -1.51
C THR A 65 5.99 12.13 -0.66
N GLY A 66 7.26 12.12 -1.06
CA GLY A 66 8.34 11.46 -0.34
C GLY A 66 9.68 11.71 -1.04
N THR A 67 10.75 11.10 -0.56
CA THR A 67 12.07 11.22 -1.20
C THR A 67 12.02 10.69 -2.63
N ASN A 68 12.14 11.58 -3.62
CA ASN A 68 12.00 11.32 -5.06
C ASN A 68 10.61 10.86 -5.51
N ILE A 69 9.57 11.10 -4.70
CA ILE A 69 8.18 10.78 -5.01
C ILE A 69 7.39 12.09 -4.99
N ASP A 70 6.77 12.41 -6.12
CA ASP A 70 5.81 13.49 -6.27
C ASP A 70 4.75 13.04 -7.27
N GLN A 71 3.58 12.66 -6.77
CA GLN A 71 2.47 12.15 -7.58
C GLN A 71 1.15 12.76 -7.12
N GLN A 72 0.25 12.96 -8.08
CA GLN A 72 -1.08 13.46 -7.80
C GLN A 72 -2.11 12.65 -8.59
N GLY A 73 -3.26 12.42 -7.97
CA GLY A 73 -4.45 11.97 -8.68
C GLY A 73 -5.70 12.67 -8.18
N LYS A 74 -6.77 12.52 -8.94
CA LYS A 74 -8.07 13.13 -8.63
C LYS A 74 -9.21 12.24 -9.12
N ALA A 75 -10.34 12.31 -8.43
CA ALA A 75 -11.57 11.71 -8.94
C ALA A 75 -12.14 12.55 -10.09
N SER A 76 -12.71 11.88 -11.10
CA SER A 76 -13.28 12.54 -12.28
C SER A 76 -14.65 13.18 -12.02
N ALA A 77 -15.34 12.78 -10.95
CA ALA A 77 -16.69 13.21 -10.60
C ALA A 77 -16.91 13.09 -9.09
N GLU A 78 -18.07 13.54 -8.61
CA GLU A 78 -18.55 13.22 -7.26
C GLU A 78 -18.59 11.70 -7.05
N GLN A 79 -18.20 11.25 -5.87
CA GLN A 79 -18.15 9.84 -5.51
C GLN A 79 -19.19 9.52 -4.45
N GLU A 80 -19.91 8.42 -4.63
CA GLU A 80 -20.82 7.86 -3.64
C GLU A 80 -20.05 6.98 -2.64
N ILE A 81 -20.62 6.81 -1.43
CA ILE A 81 -20.09 5.93 -0.39
C ILE A 81 -20.73 4.54 -0.51
N PRO A 82 -19.97 3.43 -0.34
CA PRO A 82 -18.56 3.36 0.03
C PRO A 82 -17.62 3.75 -1.11
N PHE A 83 -16.56 4.49 -0.76
CA PHE A 83 -15.53 4.90 -1.71
C PHE A 83 -14.20 4.20 -1.44
N ASN A 84 -13.59 3.68 -2.51
CA ASN A 84 -12.26 3.09 -2.50
C ASN A 84 -11.54 3.45 -3.82
N LEU A 85 -10.28 3.84 -3.71
CA LEU A 85 -9.38 4.02 -4.84
C LEU A 85 -8.13 3.17 -4.63
N SER A 86 -7.56 2.65 -5.71
CA SER A 86 -6.25 1.98 -5.66
C SER A 86 -5.35 2.48 -6.77
N GLY A 87 -4.04 2.41 -6.54
CA GLY A 87 -3.03 2.85 -7.50
C GLY A 87 -1.65 2.33 -7.15
N THR A 88 -0.65 2.92 -7.79
CA THR A 88 0.77 2.56 -7.59
C THR A 88 1.59 3.82 -7.36
N VAL A 89 2.34 3.85 -6.26
CA VAL A 89 3.39 4.84 -5.99
C VAL A 89 4.64 4.42 -6.72
N THR A 90 5.15 5.26 -7.63
CA THR A 90 6.40 4.95 -8.33
C THR A 90 7.58 5.14 -7.37
N ASP A 91 8.56 4.24 -7.46
CA ASP A 91 9.83 4.32 -6.72
C ASP A 91 9.68 4.25 -5.18
N SER A 92 8.54 3.79 -4.67
CA SER A 92 8.32 3.58 -3.23
C SER A 92 9.26 2.55 -2.60
N ASP A 93 9.73 1.59 -3.39
CA ASP A 93 10.68 0.55 -2.98
C ASP A 93 12.11 1.08 -2.85
N LYS A 94 12.41 2.21 -3.49
CA LYS A 94 13.73 2.84 -3.53
C LYS A 94 14.01 3.75 -2.34
N THR A 95 13.00 4.03 -1.51
CA THR A 95 13.13 4.90 -0.33
C THR A 95 12.62 4.23 0.94
N LYS A 96 13.34 4.49 2.04
CA LYS A 96 12.93 4.16 3.41
C LYS A 96 12.43 5.38 4.18
N ASP A 97 12.48 6.55 3.55
CA ASP A 97 11.98 7.78 4.16
C ASP A 97 10.45 7.76 4.19
N PRO A 98 9.83 8.59 5.05
CA PRO A 98 8.38 8.68 5.12
C PRO A 98 7.74 8.99 3.77
N ILE A 99 6.57 8.39 3.53
CA ILE A 99 5.70 8.68 2.39
C ILE A 99 4.41 9.26 2.94
N GLU A 100 4.03 10.45 2.47
CA GLU A 100 2.84 11.15 2.88
C GLU A 100 1.77 11.08 1.81
N PHE A 101 0.54 10.79 2.23
CA PHE A 101 -0.68 10.88 1.44
C PHE A 101 -1.48 12.05 1.97
N LYS A 102 -1.54 13.13 1.20
CA LYS A 102 -2.37 14.30 1.52
C LYS A 102 -3.64 14.24 0.68
N ILE A 103 -4.77 14.05 1.34
CA ILE A 103 -6.08 13.81 0.73
C ILE A 103 -6.95 15.05 0.97
N SER A 104 -7.48 15.63 -0.09
CA SER A 104 -8.37 16.79 -0.06
C SER A 104 -9.72 16.44 -0.67
N TRP A 105 -10.82 16.74 0.02
CA TRP A 105 -12.19 16.46 -0.43
C TRP A 105 -13.17 17.37 0.31
N ASN A 106 -14.32 17.73 -0.26
CA ASN A 106 -15.37 18.50 0.43
C ASN A 106 -14.85 19.76 1.21
N ASN A 107 -13.80 20.42 0.72
CA ASN A 107 -13.08 21.52 1.41
C ASN A 107 -12.37 21.13 2.74
N LYS A 108 -12.16 19.84 2.97
CA LYS A 108 -11.36 19.25 4.05
C LYS A 108 -10.05 18.71 3.50
N ILE A 109 -9.05 18.62 4.38
CA ILE A 109 -7.73 18.07 4.06
C ILE A 109 -7.27 17.23 5.23
N GLU A 110 -6.78 16.03 4.95
CA GLU A 110 -6.12 15.14 5.90
C GLU A 110 -4.82 14.59 5.31
N THR A 111 -3.88 14.28 6.20
CA THR A 111 -2.60 13.67 5.83
C THR A 111 -2.45 12.35 6.55
N VAL A 112 -2.05 11.31 5.81
CA VAL A 112 -1.67 10.00 6.33
C VAL A 112 -0.20 9.77 6.00
N THR A 113 0.62 9.46 7.01
CA THR A 113 2.08 9.30 6.86
C THR A 113 2.47 7.86 7.13
N PHE A 114 3.25 7.27 6.23
CA PHE A 114 3.86 5.96 6.39
C PHE A 114 5.33 6.10 6.70
N GLU A 115 5.75 5.68 7.89
CA GLU A 115 7.16 5.56 8.29
C GLU A 115 7.85 4.37 7.59
#